data_AF-A0A0M0G348-F1
#
_entry.id   AF-A0A0M0G348-F1
#
_cell.length_a   1.000
_cell.length_b   1.000
_cell.length_c   1.000
_cell.angle_alpha   90.00
_cell.angle_beta   90.00
_cell.angle_gamma   90.00
#
_symmetry.space_group_name_H-M   'P 1'
#
loop_
_entity.id
_entity.type
_entity.pdbx_description
1 polymer ?
#
loop_
_entity_poly.entity_id
_entity_poly.type
_entity_poly.pdbx_seq_one_letter_code
_entity_poly.pdbx_strand_id
1 'polypeptide(L)'
;MGILGRKGSELTITHFKQVQWEGTPANGKKSRVFGSFALPGKKDWYHIAVVNDGKKTRVFINGAEDFRQNASTVTGLLAPNKGVWTIGKGIGKGSLFAGSIQEIRISDKALPKGKWLIPEPRKNSLRSGMSNKGHLLGNKENYNFLFVPDPQKTVRYMPALFHQQVKWISTMQEKLNIAMTAFLGDMVDQSDSAKQWEHSSLSLSVLDRRRVPYITLAGNHDYGLGNPYLYYYGPKRYTDKPYYKGTSPSKFSSYSITEAGSYEYLFLSVDMGHLKKDLPWAKKVLKEHPGIPTILLSHEILTSDGTFPVDTNRGSRLWEGLVDGNDQVFMTVNGHHQGTVHRIKENRFGHPVIQVLVDYQSSYNGGNGWMRLAEFDEKHDKIRFRTYSPWADSLSEKERSYFDSPYLTGDEHQFTVPFHFKERFDL
;
A
#
# COMPACT_ATOMS: atom_id res chain seq x y z
N MET A 1 19.62 -13.84 -5.71
CA MET A 1 20.09 -15.25 -5.63
C MET A 1 19.09 -16.12 -6.36
N GLY A 2 19.48 -16.73 -7.48
CA GLY A 2 18.57 -17.48 -8.35
C GLY A 2 18.15 -18.81 -7.73
N ILE A 3 16.83 -19.06 -7.68
CA ILE A 3 16.27 -20.37 -7.34
C ILE A 3 16.41 -21.25 -8.60
N LEU A 4 17.56 -21.89 -8.74
CA LEU A 4 17.78 -22.98 -9.68
C LEU A 4 17.04 -24.22 -9.18
N GLY A 5 16.28 -24.83 -10.09
CA GLY A 5 15.22 -25.77 -9.80
C GLY A 5 15.66 -26.99 -8.98
N ARG A 6 14.94 -27.21 -7.88
CA ARG A 6 14.81 -28.52 -7.25
C ARG A 6 13.35 -28.89 -7.34
N LYS A 7 13.05 -30.01 -7.97
CA LYS A 7 11.68 -30.47 -8.23
C LYS A 7 11.06 -30.94 -6.89
N GLY A 8 9.93 -30.36 -6.46
CA GLY A 8 9.07 -30.91 -5.41
C GLY A 8 7.76 -30.11 -5.24
N SER A 9 6.86 -30.56 -4.37
CA SER A 9 5.68 -29.80 -3.96
C SER A 9 5.77 -29.46 -2.47
N GLU A 10 5.72 -28.17 -2.13
CA GLU A 10 5.89 -27.66 -0.77
C GLU A 10 4.75 -26.71 -0.36
N LEU A 11 4.55 -26.58 0.95
CA LEU A 11 3.74 -25.54 1.59
C LEU A 11 4.49 -24.99 2.80
N THR A 12 4.80 -23.69 2.81
CA THR A 12 5.55 -23.01 3.88
C THR A 12 5.09 -21.57 4.06
N ILE A 13 5.60 -20.88 5.08
CA ILE A 13 5.40 -19.45 5.30
C ILE A 13 6.71 -18.70 5.06
N THR A 14 6.69 -17.65 4.23
CA THR A 14 7.85 -16.81 3.95
C THR A 14 8.15 -15.84 5.09
N HIS A 15 9.33 -15.22 5.07
CA HIS A 15 9.65 -14.12 6.00
C HIS A 15 8.73 -12.89 5.83
N PHE A 16 8.10 -12.73 4.66
CA PHE A 16 7.03 -11.74 4.42
C PHE A 16 5.64 -12.22 4.90
N LYS A 17 5.59 -13.30 5.67
CA LYS A 17 4.36 -13.92 6.19
C LYS A 17 3.39 -14.37 5.09
N GLN A 18 3.88 -14.71 3.90
CA GLN A 18 3.05 -15.22 2.82
C GLN A 18 3.03 -16.74 2.85
N VAL A 19 1.89 -17.35 2.55
CA VAL A 19 1.81 -18.77 2.23
C VAL A 19 2.52 -18.99 0.91
N GLN A 20 3.68 -19.64 0.95
CA GLN A 20 4.38 -20.08 -0.25
C GLN A 20 4.03 -21.53 -0.52
N TRP A 21 3.78 -21.82 -1.79
CA TRP A 21 3.51 -23.17 -2.22
C TRP A 21 4.09 -23.43 -3.61
N GLU A 22 4.60 -24.63 -3.82
CA GLU A 22 5.15 -25.07 -5.10
C GLU A 22 4.26 -26.16 -5.70
N GLY A 23 3.86 -25.97 -6.96
CA GLY A 23 3.12 -26.98 -7.71
C GLY A 23 3.92 -27.40 -8.93
N THR A 24 4.23 -28.70 -9.02
CA THR A 24 4.70 -29.31 -10.27
C THR A 24 3.50 -29.74 -11.11
N PRO A 25 3.34 -29.26 -12.35
CA PRO A 25 2.26 -29.71 -13.21
C PRO A 25 2.35 -31.22 -13.52
N ALA A 26 1.21 -31.85 -13.81
CA ALA A 26 1.05 -33.27 -14.11
C ALA A 26 1.90 -33.75 -15.29
N ASN A 27 2.26 -32.85 -16.21
CA ASN A 27 3.17 -33.14 -17.32
C ASN A 27 4.65 -33.19 -16.91
N GLY A 28 4.98 -33.07 -15.62
CA GLY A 28 6.33 -33.18 -15.09
C GLY A 28 7.31 -32.07 -15.50
N LYS A 29 6.81 -30.99 -16.10
CA LYS A 29 7.61 -29.81 -16.50
C LYS A 29 8.08 -29.01 -15.27
N LYS A 30 8.65 -27.82 -15.50
CA LYS A 30 9.19 -26.91 -14.48
C LYS A 30 8.12 -26.59 -13.42
N SER A 31 8.44 -26.88 -12.15
CA SER A 31 7.64 -26.45 -11.02
C SER A 31 7.44 -24.94 -11.00
N ARG A 32 6.32 -24.52 -10.43
CA ARG A 32 6.03 -23.11 -10.19
C ARG A 32 5.88 -22.86 -8.71
N VAL A 33 6.65 -21.90 -8.21
CA VAL A 33 6.52 -21.37 -6.86
C VAL A 33 5.54 -20.20 -6.90
N PHE A 34 4.63 -20.18 -5.96
CA PHE A 34 3.61 -19.16 -5.80
C PHE A 34 3.62 -18.68 -4.36
N GLY A 35 3.52 -17.38 -4.13
CA GLY A 35 3.24 -16.82 -2.81
C GLY A 35 1.77 -16.42 -2.70
N SER A 36 1.21 -16.36 -1.50
CA SER A 36 -0.06 -15.71 -1.18
C SER A 36 0.13 -14.24 -0.78
N PHE A 37 -0.95 -13.51 -0.52
CA PHE A 37 -0.89 -12.28 0.26
C PHE A 37 -0.38 -12.56 1.69
N ALA A 38 0.12 -11.54 2.36
CA ALA A 38 0.70 -11.65 3.69
C ALA A 38 -0.39 -11.92 4.75
N LEU A 39 -0.08 -12.84 5.67
CA LEU A 39 -0.92 -13.15 6.82
C LEU A 39 -0.84 -11.98 7.83
N PRO A 40 -1.97 -11.33 8.17
CA PRO A 40 -1.96 -10.08 8.93
C PRO A 40 -1.67 -10.24 10.42
N GLY A 41 -1.87 -11.42 11.00
CA GLY A 41 -1.77 -11.68 12.43
C GLY A 41 -0.61 -12.59 12.79
N LYS A 42 0.24 -12.15 13.73
CA LYS A 42 1.37 -12.93 14.25
C LYS A 42 0.94 -14.11 15.14
N LYS A 43 -0.27 -14.07 15.71
CA LYS A 43 -0.80 -15.05 16.69
C LYS A 43 -2.14 -15.65 16.27
N ASP A 44 -2.59 -15.38 15.05
CA ASP A 44 -3.87 -15.88 14.56
C ASP A 44 -3.69 -17.30 14.01
N TRP A 45 -4.68 -18.16 14.25
CA TRP A 45 -4.83 -19.41 13.48
C TRP A 45 -5.41 -19.12 12.09
N TYR A 46 -4.90 -19.81 11.06
CA TYR A 46 -5.38 -19.68 9.69
C TYR A 46 -5.76 -21.03 9.12
N HIS A 47 -6.90 -21.08 8.43
CA HIS A 47 -7.24 -22.19 7.55
C HIS A 47 -6.67 -21.93 6.17
N ILE A 48 -5.76 -22.78 5.70
CA ILE A 48 -5.17 -22.69 4.36
C ILE A 48 -5.66 -23.88 3.53
N ALA A 49 -6.28 -23.60 2.39
CA ALA A 49 -6.69 -24.64 1.43
C ALA A 49 -6.02 -24.39 0.08
N VAL A 50 -5.24 -25.37 -0.38
CA VAL A 50 -4.67 -25.41 -1.73
C VAL A 50 -5.52 -26.38 -2.55
N VAL A 51 -6.19 -25.89 -3.60
CA VAL A 51 -7.17 -26.68 -4.37
C VAL A 51 -6.84 -26.67 -5.84
N ASN A 52 -6.52 -27.84 -6.39
CA ASN A 52 -6.36 -28.06 -7.83
C ASN A 52 -7.59 -28.76 -8.39
N ASP A 53 -8.28 -28.14 -9.35
CA ASP A 53 -9.50 -28.68 -9.98
C ASP A 53 -9.23 -29.49 -11.26
N GLY A 54 -7.99 -29.93 -11.45
CA GLY A 54 -7.51 -30.58 -12.67
C GLY A 54 -7.06 -29.62 -13.76
N LYS A 55 -7.33 -28.30 -13.64
CA LYS A 55 -6.90 -27.29 -14.63
C LYS A 55 -6.07 -26.17 -14.01
N LYS A 56 -6.54 -25.65 -12.88
CA LYS A 56 -5.90 -24.56 -12.15
C LYS A 56 -5.76 -24.95 -10.69
N THR A 57 -4.76 -24.34 -10.05
CA THR A 57 -4.69 -24.38 -8.60
C THR A 57 -5.03 -23.02 -8.02
N ARG A 58 -5.69 -23.04 -6.88
CA ARG A 58 -6.07 -21.86 -6.13
C ARG A 58 -5.68 -22.03 -4.68
N VAL A 59 -5.29 -20.95 -4.04
CA VAL A 59 -5.03 -20.91 -2.60
C VAL A 59 -6.10 -20.07 -1.94
N PHE A 60 -6.63 -20.59 -0.85
CA PHE A 60 -7.58 -19.91 0.00
C PHE A 60 -7.00 -19.79 1.40
N ILE A 61 -7.10 -18.61 1.99
CA ILE A 61 -6.75 -18.37 3.39
C ILE A 61 -8.03 -17.90 4.06
N ASN A 62 -8.45 -18.55 5.15
CA ASN A 62 -9.74 -18.32 5.80
C ASN A 62 -10.90 -18.20 4.78
N GLY A 63 -10.90 -19.05 3.75
CA GLY A 63 -11.95 -19.09 2.73
C GLY A 63 -11.85 -18.04 1.61
N ALA A 64 -11.02 -17.02 1.78
CA ALA A 64 -10.75 -15.97 0.80
C ALA A 64 -9.71 -16.43 -0.24
N GLU A 65 -10.01 -16.28 -1.53
CA GLU A 65 -9.14 -16.72 -2.64
C GLU A 65 -8.00 -15.72 -2.87
N ASP A 66 -6.80 -16.20 -3.17
CA ASP A 66 -5.70 -15.33 -3.55
C ASP A 66 -5.88 -14.71 -4.94
N PHE A 67 -6.06 -13.39 -4.97
CA PHE A 67 -6.31 -12.59 -6.17
C PHE A 67 -5.22 -12.64 -7.25
N ARG A 68 -3.99 -13.04 -6.92
CA ARG A 68 -2.86 -13.05 -7.86
C ARG A 68 -2.86 -14.28 -8.78
N GLN A 69 -3.72 -15.27 -8.51
CA GLN A 69 -3.70 -16.55 -9.20
C GLN A 69 -4.62 -16.66 -10.42
N ASN A 70 -5.31 -15.59 -10.81
CA ASN A 70 -6.15 -15.57 -12.02
C ASN A 70 -5.39 -15.83 -13.34
N ALA A 71 -4.05 -15.83 -13.33
CA ALA A 71 -3.23 -15.97 -14.54
C ALA A 71 -2.44 -17.30 -14.67
N SER A 72 -2.47 -18.21 -13.70
CA SER A 72 -1.58 -19.38 -13.67
C SER A 72 -2.31 -20.72 -13.79
N THR A 73 -2.22 -21.37 -14.95
CA THR A 73 -2.63 -22.76 -15.13
C THR A 73 -1.55 -23.71 -14.61
N VAL A 74 -1.92 -24.51 -13.61
CA VAL A 74 -1.14 -25.64 -13.12
C VAL A 74 -2.09 -26.83 -13.12
N THR A 75 -1.96 -27.69 -14.13
CA THR A 75 -2.75 -28.92 -14.26
C THR A 75 -2.19 -29.96 -13.30
N GLY A 76 -2.93 -30.35 -12.27
CA GLY A 76 -2.48 -31.31 -11.24
C GLY A 76 -1.38 -30.80 -10.31
N LEU A 77 -1.08 -31.58 -9.27
CA LEU A 77 -0.02 -31.31 -8.31
C LEU A 77 0.83 -32.57 -8.14
N LEU A 78 1.83 -32.72 -9.00
CA LEU A 78 2.76 -33.83 -8.95
C LEU A 78 3.75 -33.60 -7.79
N ALA A 79 4.12 -34.67 -7.06
CA ALA A 79 5.28 -34.65 -6.18
C ALA A 79 6.48 -35.30 -6.89
N PRO A 80 7.30 -34.53 -7.63
CA PRO A 80 8.50 -35.08 -8.22
C PRO A 80 9.51 -35.45 -7.13
N ASN A 81 10.41 -36.40 -7.42
CA ASN A 81 11.39 -37.00 -6.49
C ASN A 81 10.76 -37.89 -5.40
N LYS A 82 10.35 -39.11 -5.78
CA LYS A 82 9.83 -40.17 -4.87
C LYS A 82 8.57 -39.80 -4.08
N GLY A 83 7.81 -38.79 -4.49
CA GLY A 83 6.47 -38.51 -3.94
C GLY A 83 6.44 -37.70 -2.64
N VAL A 84 7.53 -37.05 -2.23
CA VAL A 84 7.56 -36.32 -0.94
C VAL A 84 6.93 -34.93 -1.08
N TRP A 85 5.76 -34.77 -0.47
CA TRP A 85 5.19 -33.47 -0.14
C TRP A 85 5.78 -32.98 1.18
N THR A 86 6.25 -31.73 1.23
CA THR A 86 6.72 -31.12 2.48
C THR A 86 5.77 -30.02 2.94
N ILE A 87 5.27 -30.14 4.16
CA ILE A 87 4.48 -29.11 4.83
C ILE A 87 5.32 -28.58 6.00
N GLY A 88 5.45 -27.26 6.09
CA GLY A 88 6.24 -26.61 7.14
C GLY A 88 7.75 -26.64 6.89
N LYS A 89 8.18 -26.87 5.65
CA LYS A 89 9.60 -26.81 5.24
C LYS A 89 9.71 -26.52 3.76
N GLY A 90 10.66 -25.65 3.38
CA GLY A 90 11.05 -25.44 1.99
C GLY A 90 12.04 -26.50 1.46
N ILE A 91 11.97 -26.84 0.18
CA ILE A 91 12.79 -27.83 -0.52
C ILE A 91 14.21 -27.26 -0.71
N GLY A 92 15.06 -27.40 0.31
CA GLY A 92 16.44 -26.91 0.33
C GLY A 92 17.10 -27.03 1.71
N LYS A 93 18.12 -26.21 2.00
CA LYS A 93 18.62 -25.95 3.37
C LYS A 93 17.63 -25.05 4.16
N GLY A 94 16.33 -25.30 4.00
CA GLY A 94 15.27 -24.45 4.53
C GLY A 94 15.09 -24.66 6.03
N SER A 95 14.97 -23.56 6.76
CA SER A 95 14.44 -23.52 8.11
C SER A 95 13.06 -24.16 8.16
N LEU A 96 12.78 -24.86 9.27
CA LEU A 96 11.44 -25.34 9.55
C LEU A 96 10.52 -24.14 9.79
N PHE A 97 9.24 -24.32 9.45
CA PHE A 97 8.18 -23.37 9.78
C PHE A 97 8.20 -23.09 11.29
N ALA A 98 8.42 -21.83 11.63
CA ALA A 98 8.35 -21.35 13.00
C ALA A 98 6.89 -21.02 13.35
N GLY A 99 6.15 -22.04 13.78
CA GLY A 99 4.77 -21.90 14.22
C GLY A 99 4.13 -23.25 14.57
N SER A 100 2.82 -23.24 14.80
CA SER A 100 2.05 -24.44 15.14
C SER A 100 1.17 -24.88 13.97
N ILE A 101 1.13 -26.19 13.73
CA ILE A 101 0.19 -26.82 12.80
C ILE A 101 -0.73 -27.71 13.63
N GLN A 102 -2.03 -27.54 13.49
CA GLN A 102 -3.03 -28.29 14.25
C GLN A 102 -3.51 -29.53 13.50
N GLU A 103 -3.99 -29.37 12.27
CA GLU A 103 -4.57 -30.45 11.47
C GLU A 103 -4.17 -30.32 10.00
N ILE A 104 -3.93 -31.46 9.34
CA ILE A 104 -3.62 -31.55 7.91
C ILE A 104 -4.58 -32.56 7.28
N ARG A 105 -5.19 -32.19 6.14
CA ARG A 105 -5.98 -33.07 5.29
C ARG A 105 -5.47 -33.01 3.86
N ILE A 106 -5.25 -34.18 3.27
CA ILE A 106 -4.91 -34.35 1.86
C ILE A 106 -6.05 -35.15 1.22
N SER A 107 -6.49 -34.75 0.03
CA SER A 107 -7.52 -35.45 -0.75
C SER A 107 -7.00 -35.72 -2.16
N ASP A 108 -7.45 -36.81 -2.74
CA ASP A 108 -7.18 -37.23 -4.13
C ASP A 108 -7.96 -36.42 -5.19
N LYS A 109 -8.88 -35.56 -4.77
CA LYS A 109 -9.71 -34.71 -5.65
C LYS A 109 -9.98 -33.36 -5.02
N ALA A 110 -10.35 -32.39 -5.86
CA ALA A 110 -10.84 -31.10 -5.38
C ALA A 110 -12.11 -31.28 -4.55
N LEU A 111 -12.07 -30.83 -3.30
CA LEU A 111 -13.25 -30.79 -2.43
C LEU A 111 -13.96 -29.44 -2.54
N PRO A 112 -15.30 -29.42 -2.60
CA PRO A 112 -16.05 -28.17 -2.45
C PRO A 112 -15.80 -27.55 -1.07
N LYS A 113 -15.94 -26.22 -0.94
CA LYS A 113 -15.65 -25.48 0.31
C LYS A 113 -16.31 -26.10 1.54
N GLY A 114 -17.58 -26.53 1.41
CA GLY A 114 -18.35 -27.18 2.47
C GLY A 114 -17.75 -28.48 3.03
N LYS A 115 -16.77 -29.10 2.36
CA LYS A 115 -16.10 -30.33 2.77
C LYS A 115 -14.64 -30.11 3.18
N TRP A 116 -14.19 -28.87 3.29
CA TRP A 116 -12.86 -28.57 3.83
C TRP A 116 -12.78 -28.89 5.32
N LEU A 117 -11.55 -28.86 5.88
CA LEU A 117 -11.33 -29.05 7.32
C LEU A 117 -12.16 -28.07 8.13
N ILE A 118 -12.18 -26.82 7.68
CA ILE A 118 -13.04 -25.77 8.21
C ILE A 118 -13.91 -25.29 7.04
N PRO A 119 -15.19 -25.70 6.96
CA PRO A 119 -16.09 -25.36 5.86
C PRO A 119 -16.38 -23.87 5.71
N GLU A 120 -16.57 -23.17 6.84
CA GLU A 120 -16.87 -21.73 6.89
C GLU A 120 -15.86 -21.03 7.81
N PRO A 121 -14.57 -20.96 7.41
CA PRO A 121 -13.56 -20.36 8.25
C PRO A 121 -13.84 -18.87 8.36
N ARG A 122 -14.32 -18.43 9.54
CA ARG A 122 -14.41 -17.02 9.92
C ARG A 122 -15.21 -16.13 8.95
N LYS A 123 -16.20 -16.70 8.25
CA LYS A 123 -16.98 -16.06 7.18
C LYS A 123 -17.53 -14.67 7.56
N ASN A 124 -17.89 -14.49 8.83
CA ASN A 124 -18.44 -13.23 9.36
C ASN A 124 -17.67 -12.68 10.57
N SER A 125 -16.54 -13.26 10.96
CA SER A 125 -15.76 -12.73 12.09
C SER A 125 -14.71 -11.78 11.57
N LEU A 126 -15.00 -10.48 11.55
CA LEU A 126 -13.93 -9.48 11.46
C LEU A 126 -12.95 -9.76 12.60
N ARG A 127 -11.64 -9.71 12.31
CA ARG A 127 -10.63 -9.83 13.37
C ARG A 127 -10.91 -8.77 14.44
N SER A 128 -10.69 -9.10 15.71
CA SER A 128 -10.66 -8.08 16.77
C SER A 128 -9.75 -6.95 16.34
N GLY A 129 -10.29 -5.73 16.32
CA GLY A 129 -9.57 -4.56 15.80
C GLY A 129 -9.73 -4.29 14.29
N MET A 130 -10.81 -4.75 13.66
CA MET A 130 -11.20 -4.37 12.30
C MET A 130 -12.61 -3.75 12.23
N SER A 131 -13.35 -3.72 13.35
CA SER A 131 -14.66 -3.11 13.41
C SER A 131 -14.63 -1.87 14.29
N ASN A 132 -14.60 -0.70 13.67
CA ASN A 132 -15.17 0.49 14.30
C ASN A 132 -15.66 1.42 13.20
N LYS A 133 -16.97 1.70 13.16
CA LYS A 133 -17.56 2.69 12.25
C LYS A 133 -17.19 4.09 12.74
N GLY A 134 -15.91 4.43 12.66
CA GLY A 134 -15.44 5.78 12.98
C GLY A 134 -15.89 6.75 11.91
N HIS A 135 -16.34 7.93 12.32
CA HIS A 135 -16.54 9.04 11.39
C HIS A 135 -15.20 9.37 10.71
N LEU A 136 -15.19 9.44 9.39
CA LEU A 136 -14.01 9.83 8.59
C LEU A 136 -13.75 11.34 8.64
N LEU A 137 -14.70 12.10 9.19
CA LEU A 137 -14.61 13.52 9.51
C LEU A 137 -15.38 13.73 10.82
N GLY A 138 -14.69 14.16 11.86
CA GLY A 138 -15.22 14.37 13.20
C GLY A 138 -15.99 15.68 13.37
N ASN A 139 -15.66 16.72 12.58
CA ASN A 139 -16.36 17.99 12.54
C ASN A 139 -16.34 18.55 11.11
N LYS A 140 -17.41 19.23 10.68
CA LYS A 140 -17.52 19.89 9.36
C LYS A 140 -16.45 20.95 9.09
N GLU A 141 -15.86 21.53 10.14
CA GLU A 141 -14.78 22.53 10.04
C GLU A 141 -13.40 21.87 9.83
N ASN A 142 -13.28 20.57 10.11
CA ASN A 142 -12.04 19.83 9.89
C ASN A 142 -11.83 19.57 8.40
N TYR A 143 -10.61 19.24 8.02
CA TYR A 143 -10.23 18.86 6.66
C TYR A 143 -9.32 17.64 6.65
N ASN A 144 -9.21 17.00 5.50
CA ASN A 144 -8.40 15.80 5.32
C ASN A 144 -7.35 15.96 4.24
N PHE A 145 -6.18 15.38 4.50
CA PHE A 145 -5.29 14.90 3.45
C PHE A 145 -5.41 13.39 3.33
N LEU A 146 -5.36 12.89 2.09
CA LEU A 146 -5.51 11.48 1.79
C LEU A 146 -4.24 10.93 1.14
N PHE A 147 -3.75 9.80 1.64
CA PHE A 147 -2.60 9.10 1.10
C PHE A 147 -3.03 7.73 0.57
N VAL A 148 -2.76 7.49 -0.73
CA VAL A 148 -3.04 6.24 -1.42
C VAL A 148 -1.71 5.56 -1.71
N PRO A 149 -1.36 4.48 -0.98
CA PRO A 149 -0.09 3.81 -1.16
C PRO A 149 -0.15 2.71 -2.22
N ASP A 150 0.94 2.58 -2.97
CA ASP A 150 1.35 1.39 -3.72
C ASP A 150 0.18 0.61 -4.37
N PRO A 151 -0.54 1.21 -5.34
CA PRO A 151 -1.69 0.56 -5.96
C PRO A 151 -1.33 -0.56 -6.94
N GLN A 152 -0.05 -0.77 -7.26
CA GLN A 152 0.40 -1.64 -8.34
C GLN A 152 -0.26 -3.03 -8.38
N LYS A 153 -0.43 -3.68 -7.21
CA LYS A 153 -1.09 -4.99 -7.14
C LYS A 153 -2.58 -4.89 -7.46
N THR A 154 -3.27 -3.86 -7.00
CA THR A 154 -4.68 -3.62 -7.34
C THR A 154 -4.83 -3.30 -8.83
N VAL A 155 -3.98 -2.44 -9.40
CA VAL A 155 -4.00 -2.09 -10.84
C VAL A 155 -3.81 -3.33 -11.72
N ARG A 156 -2.87 -4.20 -11.36
CA ARG A 156 -2.57 -5.42 -12.14
C ARG A 156 -3.68 -6.46 -12.05
N TYR A 157 -4.14 -6.77 -10.84
CA TYR A 157 -4.98 -7.96 -10.59
C TYR A 157 -6.45 -7.63 -10.31
N MET A 158 -6.76 -6.41 -9.85
CA MET A 158 -8.09 -5.97 -9.45
C MET A 158 -8.39 -4.51 -9.87
N PRO A 159 -8.32 -4.18 -11.18
CA PRO A 159 -8.47 -2.80 -11.64
C PRO A 159 -9.81 -2.16 -11.26
N ALA A 160 -10.88 -2.96 -11.09
CA ALA A 160 -12.18 -2.49 -10.62
C ALA A 160 -12.12 -1.96 -9.17
N LEU A 161 -11.33 -2.59 -8.31
CA LEU A 161 -11.12 -2.14 -6.93
C LEU A 161 -10.39 -0.80 -6.90
N PHE A 162 -9.30 -0.66 -7.68
CA PHE A 162 -8.58 0.60 -7.78
C PHE A 162 -9.47 1.73 -8.33
N HIS A 163 -10.24 1.43 -9.39
CA HIS A 163 -11.19 2.37 -9.95
C HIS A 163 -12.23 2.83 -8.92
N GLN A 164 -12.71 1.91 -8.09
CA GLN A 164 -13.65 2.24 -7.02
C GLN A 164 -13.03 3.12 -5.93
N GLN A 165 -11.78 2.89 -5.53
CA GLN A 165 -11.07 3.80 -4.61
C GLN A 165 -11.09 5.22 -5.17
N VAL A 166 -10.64 5.39 -6.43
CA VAL A 166 -10.56 6.70 -7.06
C VAL A 166 -11.94 7.35 -7.24
N LYS A 167 -12.96 6.57 -7.62
CA LYS A 167 -14.34 7.04 -7.70
C LYS A 167 -14.87 7.50 -6.34
N TRP A 168 -14.56 6.77 -5.27
CA TRP A 168 -14.94 7.16 -3.92
C TRP A 168 -14.26 8.47 -3.49
N ILE A 169 -12.95 8.63 -3.77
CA ILE A 169 -12.22 9.88 -3.51
C ILE A 169 -12.93 11.05 -4.18
N SER A 170 -13.28 10.89 -5.46
CA SER A 170 -13.99 11.92 -6.20
C SER A 170 -15.37 12.25 -5.64
N THR A 171 -16.09 11.26 -5.11
CA THR A 171 -17.47 11.43 -4.63
C THR A 171 -17.50 11.98 -3.20
N MET A 172 -16.48 11.69 -2.40
CA MET A 172 -16.41 12.05 -0.99
C MET A 172 -15.54 13.28 -0.73
N GLN A 173 -14.92 13.86 -1.77
CA GLN A 173 -14.03 15.01 -1.65
C GLN A 173 -14.67 16.15 -0.84
N GLU A 174 -15.84 16.64 -1.25
CA GLU A 174 -16.53 17.73 -0.53
C GLU A 174 -16.99 17.28 0.87
N LYS A 175 -17.60 16.10 0.98
CA LYS A 175 -18.19 15.58 2.23
C LYS A 175 -17.16 15.34 3.33
N LEU A 176 -15.94 14.96 2.96
CA LEU A 176 -14.83 14.72 3.89
C LEU A 176 -13.82 15.87 3.90
N ASN A 177 -14.12 16.96 3.18
CA ASN A 177 -13.23 18.11 3.00
C ASN A 177 -11.79 17.68 2.67
N ILE A 178 -11.66 16.82 1.65
CA ILE A 178 -10.36 16.32 1.19
C ILE A 178 -9.70 17.41 0.35
N ALA A 179 -8.70 18.08 0.92
CA ALA A 179 -8.01 19.18 0.27
C ALA A 179 -6.97 18.70 -0.76
N MET A 180 -6.30 17.58 -0.49
CA MET A 180 -5.33 16.97 -1.42
C MET A 180 -5.27 15.46 -1.25
N THR A 181 -5.15 14.74 -2.37
CA THR A 181 -4.83 13.31 -2.40
C THR A 181 -3.42 13.08 -2.95
N ALA A 182 -2.58 12.36 -2.23
CA ALA A 182 -1.26 11.96 -2.68
C ALA A 182 -1.21 10.45 -2.97
N PHE A 183 -0.88 10.09 -4.21
CA PHE A 183 -0.54 8.71 -4.58
C PHE A 183 0.96 8.50 -4.39
N LEU A 184 1.34 7.57 -3.52
CA LEU A 184 2.72 7.42 -3.01
C LEU A 184 3.64 6.59 -3.91
N GLY A 185 3.32 6.44 -5.20
CA GLY A 185 4.12 5.69 -6.18
C GLY A 185 3.73 4.23 -6.30
N ASP A 186 4.47 3.53 -7.16
CA ASP A 186 4.13 2.20 -7.65
C ASP A 186 2.72 2.17 -8.26
N MET A 187 2.50 3.04 -9.24
CA MET A 187 1.23 3.13 -9.96
C MET A 187 0.95 1.88 -10.79
N VAL A 188 1.99 1.18 -11.24
CA VAL A 188 1.89 -0.11 -11.94
C VAL A 188 2.85 -1.14 -11.36
N ASP A 189 2.60 -2.43 -11.61
CA ASP A 189 3.43 -3.53 -11.08
C ASP A 189 4.54 -3.92 -12.07
N GLN A 190 4.29 -3.66 -13.35
CA GLN A 190 5.22 -3.94 -14.45
C GLN A 190 5.24 -2.73 -15.37
N SER A 191 6.35 -1.99 -15.37
CA SER A 191 6.50 -0.76 -16.14
C SER A 191 6.39 -0.94 -17.66
N ASP A 192 6.62 -2.16 -18.16
CA ASP A 192 6.47 -2.54 -19.57
C ASP A 192 5.02 -2.92 -19.94
N SER A 193 4.09 -2.96 -18.99
CA SER A 193 2.70 -3.31 -19.22
C SER A 193 1.84 -2.09 -19.57
N ALA A 194 1.64 -1.85 -20.87
CA ALA A 194 0.74 -0.78 -21.35
C ALA A 194 -0.66 -0.87 -20.72
N LYS A 195 -1.22 -2.08 -20.59
CA LYS A 195 -2.53 -2.32 -19.99
C LYS A 195 -2.61 -1.85 -18.53
N GLN A 196 -1.55 -2.01 -17.73
CA GLN A 196 -1.54 -1.54 -16.35
C GLN A 196 -1.53 -0.01 -16.30
N TRP A 197 -0.73 0.63 -17.14
CA TRP A 197 -0.72 2.08 -17.25
C TRP A 197 -2.06 2.64 -17.72
N GLU A 198 -2.71 2.01 -18.70
CA GLU A 198 -4.06 2.36 -19.15
C GLU A 198 -5.08 2.24 -18.02
N HIS A 199 -5.13 1.10 -17.31
CA HIS A 199 -6.04 0.91 -16.17
C HIS A 199 -5.82 1.96 -15.07
N SER A 200 -4.57 2.21 -14.71
CA SER A 200 -4.22 3.18 -13.67
C SER A 200 -4.58 4.60 -14.10
N SER A 201 -4.22 4.99 -15.32
CA SER A 201 -4.47 6.32 -15.86
C SER A 201 -5.95 6.61 -16.07
N LEU A 202 -6.71 5.64 -16.60
CA LEU A 202 -8.16 5.72 -16.76
C LEU A 202 -8.86 5.86 -15.41
N SER A 203 -8.39 5.18 -14.37
CA SER A 203 -8.94 5.35 -13.02
C SER A 203 -8.72 6.79 -12.53
N LEU A 204 -7.50 7.31 -12.60
CA LEU A 204 -7.20 8.69 -12.19
C LEU A 204 -7.87 9.77 -13.06
N SER A 205 -8.29 9.43 -14.29
CA SER A 205 -9.05 10.36 -15.14
C SER A 205 -10.40 10.79 -14.54
N VAL A 206 -10.92 10.04 -13.57
CA VAL A 206 -12.09 10.45 -12.78
C VAL A 206 -11.79 11.73 -11.99
N LEU A 207 -10.61 11.83 -11.37
CA LEU A 207 -10.19 13.02 -10.63
C LEU A 207 -9.92 14.18 -11.58
N ASP A 208 -9.31 13.92 -12.73
CA ASP A 208 -9.07 14.92 -13.79
C ASP A 208 -10.39 15.60 -14.22
N ARG A 209 -11.40 14.80 -14.59
CA ARG A 209 -12.70 15.31 -15.06
C ARG A 209 -13.46 16.08 -13.98
N ARG A 210 -13.29 15.68 -12.73
CA ARG A 210 -13.98 16.27 -11.57
C ARG A 210 -13.18 17.40 -10.92
N ARG A 211 -11.98 17.70 -11.44
CA ARG A 211 -11.04 18.71 -10.90
C ARG A 211 -10.73 18.50 -9.41
N VAL A 212 -10.69 17.24 -8.97
CA VAL A 212 -10.35 16.88 -7.59
C VAL A 212 -8.83 16.99 -7.42
N PRO A 213 -8.32 17.73 -6.42
CA PRO A 213 -6.87 17.87 -6.24
C PRO A 213 -6.18 16.56 -5.89
N TYR A 214 -5.17 16.22 -6.69
CA TYR A 214 -4.28 15.11 -6.41
C TYR A 214 -2.88 15.34 -6.99
N ILE A 215 -1.91 14.62 -6.43
CA ILE A 215 -0.56 14.48 -6.98
C ILE A 215 -0.13 13.01 -6.98
N THR A 216 0.77 12.67 -7.89
CA THR A 216 1.40 11.35 -7.97
C THR A 216 2.91 11.50 -7.86
N LEU A 217 3.57 10.47 -7.34
CA LEU A 217 5.01 10.29 -7.44
C LEU A 217 5.31 8.93 -8.06
N ALA A 218 6.53 8.71 -8.55
CA ALA A 218 6.93 7.41 -9.11
C ALA A 218 7.52 6.52 -8.01
N GLY A 219 7.18 5.23 -8.05
CA GLY A 219 7.83 4.20 -7.26
C GLY A 219 8.82 3.38 -8.08
N ASN A 220 9.46 2.41 -7.44
CA ASN A 220 10.48 1.59 -8.10
C ASN A 220 9.92 0.71 -9.23
N HIS A 221 8.62 0.42 -9.24
CA HIS A 221 7.95 -0.32 -10.32
C HIS A 221 7.56 0.57 -11.52
N ASP A 222 7.61 1.89 -11.39
CA ASP A 222 7.16 2.83 -12.41
C ASP A 222 8.25 3.22 -13.43
N TYR A 223 9.51 2.86 -13.14
CA TYR A 223 10.62 3.10 -14.06
C TYR A 223 10.67 2.04 -15.17
N GLY A 224 10.75 2.49 -16.42
CA GLY A 224 10.80 1.61 -17.58
C GLY A 224 11.38 2.30 -18.81
N LEU A 225 11.65 1.52 -19.86
CA LEU A 225 12.15 2.04 -21.13
C LEU A 225 11.17 3.09 -21.69
N GLY A 226 11.68 4.26 -22.06
CA GLY A 226 10.86 5.38 -22.56
C GLY A 226 10.16 6.20 -21.47
N ASN A 227 10.47 5.97 -20.18
CA ASN A 227 9.91 6.70 -19.04
C ASN A 227 8.36 6.75 -19.06
N PRO A 228 7.67 5.60 -19.03
CA PRO A 228 6.22 5.55 -19.15
C PRO A 228 5.51 6.36 -18.06
N TYR A 229 6.06 6.42 -16.84
CA TYR A 229 5.55 7.31 -15.79
C TYR A 229 5.39 8.76 -16.26
N LEU A 230 6.39 9.34 -16.93
CA LEU A 230 6.32 10.73 -17.40
C LEU A 230 5.31 10.91 -18.54
N TYR A 231 4.98 9.85 -19.28
CA TYR A 231 3.92 9.88 -20.28
C TYR A 231 2.53 9.95 -19.62
N TYR A 232 2.27 9.12 -18.60
CA TYR A 232 0.95 9.02 -17.96
C TYR A 232 0.72 10.00 -16.80
N TYR A 233 1.79 10.38 -16.11
CA TYR A 233 1.77 11.14 -14.85
C TYR A 233 2.81 12.26 -14.81
N GLY A 234 3.43 12.59 -15.94
CA GLY A 234 4.33 13.74 -16.03
C GLY A 234 3.58 15.08 -16.01
N PRO A 235 4.33 16.20 -16.07
CA PRO A 235 3.79 17.56 -15.93
C PRO A 235 2.62 17.89 -16.86
N LYS A 236 2.59 17.31 -18.07
CA LYS A 236 1.51 17.52 -19.05
C LYS A 236 0.12 17.18 -18.52
N ARG A 237 0.00 16.20 -17.61
CA ARG A 237 -1.29 15.85 -17.00
C ARG A 237 -1.81 16.95 -16.06
N TYR A 238 -0.92 17.81 -15.56
CA TYR A 238 -1.21 18.81 -14.55
C TYR A 238 -1.27 20.24 -15.10
N THR A 239 -1.11 20.44 -16.42
CA THR A 239 -1.03 21.77 -17.05
C THR A 239 -2.14 22.73 -16.64
N ASP A 240 -3.39 22.26 -16.54
CA ASP A 240 -4.56 23.10 -16.26
C ASP A 240 -5.00 23.05 -14.79
N LYS A 241 -4.12 22.57 -13.89
CA LYS A 241 -4.44 22.37 -12.47
C LYS A 241 -3.77 23.48 -11.64
N PRO A 242 -4.53 24.46 -11.12
CA PRO A 242 -3.96 25.66 -10.49
C PRO A 242 -3.15 25.36 -9.23
N TYR A 243 -3.43 24.25 -8.56
CA TYR A 243 -2.68 23.79 -7.40
C TYR A 243 -1.29 23.25 -7.76
N TYR A 244 -1.05 22.83 -9.00
CA TYR A 244 0.25 22.28 -9.45
C TYR A 244 1.19 23.43 -9.84
N LYS A 245 2.26 23.63 -9.07
CA LYS A 245 3.08 24.85 -9.16
C LYS A 245 4.42 24.66 -9.85
N GLY A 246 4.97 23.45 -9.88
CA GLY A 246 6.20 23.22 -10.60
C GLY A 246 6.69 21.78 -10.63
N THR A 247 7.66 21.55 -11.50
CA THR A 247 8.32 20.25 -11.70
C THR A 247 9.83 20.41 -11.73
N SER A 248 10.54 19.37 -11.32
CA SER A 248 11.99 19.36 -11.26
C SER A 248 12.66 19.19 -12.62
N PRO A 249 14.00 19.35 -12.71
CA PRO A 249 14.74 19.07 -13.93
C PRO A 249 14.66 17.61 -14.43
N SER A 250 14.39 16.62 -13.56
CA SER A 250 14.10 15.25 -13.99
C SER A 250 12.68 15.06 -14.52
N LYS A 251 11.76 15.97 -14.14
CA LYS A 251 10.30 15.90 -14.32
C LYS A 251 9.59 14.86 -13.45
N PHE A 252 10.31 14.08 -12.63
CA PHE A 252 9.72 13.10 -11.72
C PHE A 252 9.33 13.70 -10.37
N SER A 253 10.04 14.75 -9.93
CA SER A 253 9.68 15.50 -8.72
C SER A 253 8.78 16.69 -9.09
N SER A 254 7.89 17.05 -8.18
CA SER A 254 6.94 18.15 -8.39
C SER A 254 6.49 18.74 -7.06
N TYR A 255 5.90 19.93 -7.10
CA TYR A 255 5.21 20.46 -5.93
C TYR A 255 3.88 21.07 -6.28
N SER A 256 2.99 21.06 -5.30
CA SER A 256 1.66 21.64 -5.37
C SER A 256 1.38 22.45 -4.12
N ILE A 257 0.51 23.45 -4.22
CA ILE A 257 0.02 24.24 -3.10
C ILE A 257 -1.50 24.18 -3.08
N THR A 258 -2.07 23.89 -1.92
CA THR A 258 -3.53 23.88 -1.71
C THR A 258 -3.89 24.60 -0.42
N GLU A 259 -5.04 25.25 -0.41
CA GLU A 259 -5.66 25.79 0.80
C GLU A 259 -6.39 24.68 1.55
N ALA A 260 -6.32 24.70 2.88
CA ALA A 260 -7.13 23.88 3.76
C ALA A 260 -7.18 24.48 5.17
N GLY A 261 -8.39 24.60 5.74
CA GLY A 261 -8.56 25.23 7.05
C GLY A 261 -8.06 26.68 7.04
N SER A 262 -7.19 27.03 7.98
CA SER A 262 -6.61 28.37 8.11
C SER A 262 -5.30 28.57 7.32
N TYR A 263 -4.81 27.54 6.60
CA TYR A 263 -3.46 27.53 6.04
C TYR A 263 -3.41 27.17 4.56
N GLU A 264 -2.35 27.61 3.89
CA GLU A 264 -1.88 27.02 2.63
C GLU A 264 -0.85 25.92 2.93
N TYR A 265 -0.90 24.82 2.18
CA TYR A 265 0.01 23.69 2.35
C TYR A 265 0.79 23.42 1.08
N LEU A 266 2.11 23.30 1.22
CA LEU A 266 3.00 22.88 0.16
C LEU A 266 3.20 21.36 0.21
N PHE A 267 2.81 20.67 -0.85
CA PHE A 267 3.10 19.25 -1.05
C PHE A 267 4.33 19.12 -1.94
N LEU A 268 5.47 18.76 -1.35
CA LEU A 268 6.73 18.60 -2.07
C LEU A 268 7.00 17.12 -2.33
N SER A 269 6.83 16.69 -3.58
CA SER A 269 7.14 15.33 -4.01
C SER A 269 8.55 15.25 -4.58
N VAL A 270 9.42 14.45 -3.94
CA VAL A 270 10.81 14.23 -4.36
C VAL A 270 11.03 12.77 -4.74
N ASP A 271 11.39 12.55 -6.00
CA ASP A 271 11.53 11.22 -6.60
C ASP A 271 12.72 10.42 -6.01
N MET A 272 12.49 9.12 -5.77
CA MET A 272 13.49 8.25 -5.15
C MET A 272 14.67 7.91 -6.09
N GLY A 273 14.42 7.82 -7.40
CA GLY A 273 15.39 7.45 -8.43
C GLY A 273 16.25 8.62 -8.87
N HIS A 274 15.69 9.82 -8.84
CA HIS A 274 16.31 11.08 -9.27
C HIS A 274 16.66 12.01 -8.12
N LEU A 275 16.62 11.53 -6.86
CA LEU A 275 16.89 12.31 -5.66
C LEU A 275 18.14 13.20 -5.78
N LYS A 276 19.28 12.64 -6.23
CA LYS A 276 20.53 13.43 -6.38
C LYS A 276 20.36 14.60 -7.36
N LYS A 277 19.64 14.41 -8.46
CA LYS A 277 19.42 15.41 -9.50
C LYS A 277 18.42 16.49 -9.04
N ASP A 278 17.40 16.08 -8.31
CA ASP A 278 16.27 16.95 -7.96
C ASP A 278 16.42 17.62 -6.59
N LEU A 279 17.30 17.14 -5.72
CA LEU A 279 17.52 17.70 -4.38
C LEU A 279 17.87 19.20 -4.41
N PRO A 280 18.74 19.72 -5.29
CA PRO A 280 19.00 21.16 -5.37
C PRO A 280 17.75 21.97 -5.75
N TRP A 281 16.91 21.43 -6.63
CA TRP A 281 15.64 22.05 -7.01
C TRP A 281 14.66 22.04 -5.83
N ALA A 282 14.54 20.94 -5.10
CA ALA A 282 13.67 20.84 -3.93
C ALA A 282 14.07 21.84 -2.83
N LYS A 283 15.39 22.01 -2.58
CA LYS A 283 15.91 23.05 -1.68
C LYS A 283 15.50 24.46 -2.12
N LYS A 284 15.56 24.73 -3.43
CA LYS A 284 15.15 26.01 -4.00
C LYS A 284 13.66 26.26 -3.77
N VAL A 285 12.81 25.26 -4.00
CA VAL A 285 11.35 25.35 -3.74
C VAL A 285 11.08 25.73 -2.29
N LEU A 286 11.68 25.04 -1.31
CA LEU A 286 11.49 25.40 0.11
C LEU A 286 11.91 26.85 0.40
N LYS A 287 13.07 27.27 -0.14
CA LYS A 287 13.57 28.65 0.04
C LYS A 287 12.67 29.71 -0.60
N GLU A 288 12.01 29.40 -1.72
CA GLU A 288 11.10 30.32 -2.42
C GLU A 288 9.70 30.40 -1.78
N HIS A 289 9.39 29.48 -0.86
CA HIS A 289 8.10 29.39 -0.16
C HIS A 289 8.29 29.34 1.36
N PRO A 290 9.01 30.30 1.97
CA PRO A 290 9.24 30.28 3.42
C PRO A 290 7.91 30.39 4.18
N GLY A 291 7.82 29.70 5.30
CA GLY A 291 6.64 29.77 6.19
C GLY A 291 5.41 28.98 5.73
N ILE A 292 5.39 28.42 4.52
CA ILE A 292 4.25 27.57 4.07
C ILE A 292 4.42 26.16 4.65
N PRO A 293 3.50 25.67 5.52
CA PRO A 293 3.52 24.31 6.04
C PRO A 293 3.69 23.26 4.95
N THR A 294 4.76 22.48 5.05
CA THR A 294 5.19 21.58 3.98
C THR A 294 5.09 20.12 4.37
N ILE A 295 4.44 19.34 3.51
CA ILE A 295 4.42 17.88 3.54
C ILE A 295 5.39 17.36 2.48
N LEU A 296 6.45 16.67 2.92
CA LEU A 296 7.43 16.05 2.04
C LEU A 296 6.99 14.62 1.69
N LEU A 297 6.82 14.34 0.41
CA LEU A 297 6.50 13.03 -0.12
C LEU A 297 7.70 12.45 -0.86
N SER A 298 7.97 11.17 -0.64
CA SER A 298 8.86 10.39 -1.49
C SER A 298 8.41 8.94 -1.43
N HIS A 299 8.72 8.13 -2.45
CA HIS A 299 8.35 6.71 -2.41
C HIS A 299 9.04 6.00 -1.24
N GLU A 300 10.25 6.43 -0.88
CA GLU A 300 11.03 5.82 0.18
C GLU A 300 11.63 6.87 1.14
N ILE A 301 11.21 6.81 2.41
CA ILE A 301 11.75 7.62 3.51
C ILE A 301 12.02 6.71 4.71
N LEU A 302 10.96 6.17 5.31
CA LEU A 302 11.03 5.21 6.41
C LEU A 302 10.81 3.77 5.94
N THR A 303 11.39 2.85 6.69
CA THR A 303 11.07 1.42 6.71
C THR A 303 10.77 0.96 8.14
N SER A 304 10.55 -0.33 8.36
CA SER A 304 10.40 -0.91 9.70
C SER A 304 11.23 -2.18 9.87
N ASP A 305 11.81 -2.36 11.06
CA ASP A 305 12.48 -3.61 11.47
C ASP A 305 11.50 -4.66 12.03
N GLY A 306 10.19 -4.42 11.90
CA GLY A 306 9.12 -5.29 12.36
C GLY A 306 8.45 -4.84 13.66
N THR A 307 9.02 -3.82 14.33
CA THR A 307 8.41 -3.15 15.49
C THR A 307 8.60 -1.63 15.45
N PHE A 308 9.76 -1.14 14.99
CA PHE A 308 10.13 0.27 15.07
C PHE A 308 10.34 0.89 13.69
N PRO A 309 10.15 2.22 13.56
CA PRO A 309 10.47 2.97 12.36
C PRO A 309 11.99 3.16 12.23
N VAL A 310 12.51 2.88 11.04
CA VAL A 310 13.94 2.98 10.72
C VAL A 310 14.11 3.88 9.50
N ASP A 311 15.10 4.79 9.56
CA ASP A 311 15.47 5.60 8.40
C ASP A 311 16.10 4.72 7.32
N THR A 312 15.63 4.90 6.09
CA THR A 312 16.34 4.36 4.93
C THR A 312 17.51 5.27 4.57
N ASN A 313 18.47 4.78 3.79
CA ASN A 313 19.56 5.63 3.28
C ASN A 313 19.04 6.83 2.46
N ARG A 314 17.90 6.70 1.78
CA ARG A 314 17.26 7.82 1.07
C ARG A 314 16.57 8.76 2.05
N GLY A 315 15.89 8.21 3.05
CA GLY A 315 15.28 8.96 4.16
C GLY A 315 16.28 9.84 4.89
N SER A 316 17.46 9.34 5.25
CA SER A 316 18.51 10.15 5.90
C SER A 316 18.98 11.30 5.01
N ARG A 317 19.14 11.09 3.70
CA ARG A 317 19.52 12.15 2.75
C ARG A 317 18.44 13.21 2.59
N LEU A 318 17.17 12.80 2.57
CA LEU A 318 16.03 13.71 2.57
C LEU A 318 15.95 14.49 3.88
N TRP A 319 16.18 13.83 5.01
CA TRP A 319 16.23 14.46 6.32
C TRP A 319 17.29 15.56 6.37
N GLU A 320 18.56 15.21 6.15
CA GLU A 320 19.68 16.15 6.16
C GLU A 320 19.53 17.26 5.10
N GLY A 321 19.00 16.91 3.93
CA GLY A 321 18.92 17.79 2.78
C GLY A 321 17.73 18.75 2.79
N LEU A 322 16.58 18.35 3.33
CA LEU A 322 15.32 19.07 3.18
C LEU A 322 14.54 19.25 4.49
N VAL A 323 14.62 18.33 5.45
CA VAL A 323 13.78 18.40 6.65
C VAL A 323 14.48 19.13 7.78
N ASP A 324 15.70 18.69 8.12
CA ASP A 324 16.40 19.10 9.32
C ASP A 324 16.63 20.61 9.39
N GLY A 325 16.89 21.25 8.24
CA GLY A 325 17.18 22.68 8.13
C GLY A 325 16.05 23.54 7.58
N ASN A 326 14.85 23.01 7.36
CA ASN A 326 13.71 23.79 6.88
C ASN A 326 12.50 23.57 7.81
N ASP A 327 12.29 24.51 8.73
CA ASP A 327 11.31 24.35 9.80
C ASP A 327 9.87 24.25 9.29
N GLN A 328 9.58 24.77 8.10
CA GLN A 328 8.28 24.61 7.46
C GLN A 328 7.89 23.15 7.16
N VAL A 329 8.86 22.23 7.08
CA VAL A 329 8.58 20.81 6.84
C VAL A 329 8.14 20.15 8.15
N PHE A 330 6.85 19.83 8.27
CA PHE A 330 6.25 19.28 9.49
C PHE A 330 5.79 17.82 9.34
N MET A 331 5.73 17.31 8.11
CA MET A 331 5.32 15.93 7.85
C MET A 331 6.09 15.31 6.70
N THR A 332 6.43 14.02 6.83
CA THR A 332 6.96 13.22 5.72
C THR A 332 6.12 11.97 5.52
N VAL A 333 5.77 11.62 4.27
CA VAL A 333 4.96 10.42 3.97
C VAL A 333 5.58 9.59 2.85
N ASN A 334 5.66 8.28 3.04
CA ASN A 334 6.17 7.33 2.04
C ASN A 334 5.43 5.99 1.97
N GLY A 335 5.63 5.27 0.86
CA GLY A 335 5.18 3.90 0.61
C GLY A 335 6.36 2.93 0.56
N HIS A 336 6.42 2.05 -0.45
CA HIS A 336 7.55 1.15 -0.77
C HIS A 336 7.78 -0.03 0.19
N HIS A 337 7.76 0.24 1.49
CA HIS A 337 8.10 -0.72 2.55
C HIS A 337 6.84 -1.28 3.21
N GLN A 338 6.62 -2.57 3.07
CA GLN A 338 5.41 -3.25 3.54
C GLN A 338 5.06 -2.95 5.01
N GLY A 339 3.83 -2.47 5.23
CA GLY A 339 3.26 -2.21 6.54
C GLY A 339 3.04 -0.72 6.80
N THR A 340 2.73 -0.41 8.05
CA THR A 340 2.51 0.97 8.49
C THR A 340 3.28 1.22 9.76
N VAL A 341 4.02 2.33 9.82
CA VAL A 341 4.66 2.81 11.04
C VAL A 341 4.69 4.33 11.03
N HIS A 342 4.71 4.94 12.20
CA HIS A 342 4.90 6.37 12.33
C HIS A 342 5.88 6.67 13.46
N ARG A 343 6.47 7.87 13.41
CA ARG A 343 7.19 8.48 14.54
C ARG A 343 7.09 9.99 14.47
N ILE A 344 7.40 10.64 15.58
CA ILE A 344 7.67 12.07 15.65
C ILE A 344 9.16 12.23 15.89
N LYS A 345 9.82 13.07 15.08
CA LYS A 345 11.23 13.42 15.22
C LYS A 345 11.37 14.94 15.20
N GLU A 346 12.18 15.49 16.08
CA GLU A 346 12.47 16.93 16.10
C GLU A 346 13.48 17.29 15.01
N ASN A 347 13.25 18.41 14.32
CA ASN A 347 14.25 19.02 13.43
C ASN A 347 15.27 19.85 14.25
N ARG A 348 16.22 20.51 13.58
CA ARG A 348 17.26 21.30 14.29
C ARG A 348 16.73 22.52 15.04
N PHE A 349 15.48 22.92 14.81
CA PHE A 349 14.81 24.01 15.50
C PHE A 349 14.07 23.52 16.76
N GLY A 350 14.05 22.21 17.03
CA GLY A 350 13.34 21.60 18.16
C GLY A 350 11.85 21.37 17.89
N HIS A 351 11.38 21.59 16.66
CA HIS A 351 9.96 21.44 16.31
C HIS A 351 9.65 20.04 15.77
N PRO A 352 8.46 19.49 16.07
CA PRO A 352 8.11 18.12 15.69
C PRO A 352 7.88 17.98 14.18
N VAL A 353 8.39 16.88 13.63
CA VAL A 353 8.12 16.39 12.27
C VAL A 353 7.48 15.01 12.36
N ILE A 354 6.25 14.90 11.86
CA ILE A 354 5.48 13.65 11.82
C ILE A 354 5.94 12.84 10.61
N GLN A 355 6.52 11.66 10.84
CA GLN A 355 6.94 10.78 9.75
C GLN A 355 6.03 9.56 9.68
N VAL A 356 5.48 9.29 8.49
CA VAL A 356 4.48 8.25 8.28
C VAL A 356 4.88 7.36 7.11
N LEU A 357 5.02 6.06 7.37
CA LEU A 357 5.07 5.02 6.34
C LEU A 357 3.69 4.39 6.22
N VAL A 358 3.18 4.30 5.00
CA VAL A 358 1.92 3.60 4.70
C VAL A 358 2.12 2.74 3.45
N ASP A 359 2.05 1.42 3.57
CA ASP A 359 2.05 0.49 2.45
C ASP A 359 1.24 -0.77 2.77
N TYR A 360 0.17 -1.00 2.01
CA TYR A 360 -0.69 -2.17 2.17
C TYR A 360 -0.53 -3.22 1.05
N GLN A 361 0.38 -3.03 0.10
CA GLN A 361 0.48 -3.77 -1.17
C GLN A 361 0.52 -5.30 -1.01
N SER A 362 1.05 -5.79 0.11
CA SER A 362 1.18 -7.21 0.40
C SER A 362 -0.06 -7.82 1.06
N SER A 363 -1.03 -7.02 1.46
CA SER A 363 -2.25 -7.49 2.10
C SER A 363 -3.22 -8.10 1.09
N TYR A 364 -4.33 -8.66 1.59
CA TYR A 364 -5.40 -9.21 0.76
C TYR A 364 -5.80 -8.24 -0.36
N ASN A 365 -6.06 -8.76 -1.57
CA ASN A 365 -6.42 -7.96 -2.75
C ASN A 365 -5.43 -6.85 -3.12
N GLY A 366 -4.17 -6.92 -2.66
CA GLY A 366 -3.16 -5.90 -2.93
C GLY A 366 -3.28 -4.66 -2.05
N GLY A 367 -3.80 -4.82 -0.83
CA GLY A 367 -4.12 -3.72 0.08
C GLY A 367 -5.62 -3.47 0.26
N ASN A 368 -6.46 -4.27 -0.40
CA ASN A 368 -7.91 -4.29 -0.26
C ASN A 368 -8.61 -2.92 -0.35
N GLY A 369 -8.00 -1.98 -1.05
CA GLY A 369 -8.51 -0.62 -1.20
C GLY A 369 -8.22 0.31 -0.02
N TRP A 370 -7.39 -0.08 0.95
CA TRP A 370 -7.04 0.76 2.10
C TRP A 370 -6.24 1.99 1.69
N MET A 371 -6.63 3.12 2.27
CA MET A 371 -5.98 4.43 2.14
C MET A 371 -5.83 5.03 3.55
N ARG A 372 -4.93 6.00 3.72
CA ARG A 372 -4.74 6.72 4.98
C ARG A 372 -5.31 8.12 4.90
N LEU A 373 -6.29 8.43 5.76
CA LEU A 373 -6.74 9.79 6.01
C LEU A 373 -5.91 10.40 7.14
N ALA A 374 -5.56 11.68 7.00
CA ALA A 374 -5.07 12.54 8.06
C ALA A 374 -6.06 13.71 8.21
N GLU A 375 -6.88 13.65 9.25
CA GLU A 375 -7.87 14.66 9.59
C GLU A 375 -7.25 15.73 10.48
N PHE A 376 -7.28 16.98 10.06
CA PHE A 376 -6.77 18.14 10.78
C PHE A 376 -7.91 18.81 11.55
N ASP A 377 -7.75 18.90 12.87
CA ASP A 377 -8.72 19.46 13.80
C ASP A 377 -8.07 20.65 14.50
N GLU A 378 -8.02 21.79 13.81
CA GLU A 378 -7.36 23.02 14.28
C GLU A 378 -7.95 23.52 15.61
N LYS A 379 -9.27 23.41 15.77
CA LYS A 379 -9.98 23.84 16.97
C LYS A 379 -9.53 23.11 18.24
N HIS A 380 -9.08 21.86 18.10
CA HIS A 380 -8.66 21.03 19.22
C HIS A 380 -7.18 20.60 19.14
N ASP A 381 -6.38 21.31 18.34
CA ASP A 381 -4.94 21.12 18.19
C ASP A 381 -4.52 19.65 18.05
N LYS A 382 -5.05 18.97 17.04
CA LYS A 382 -4.65 17.59 16.75
C LYS A 382 -4.86 17.17 15.30
N ILE A 383 -4.10 16.14 14.91
CA ILE A 383 -4.24 15.44 13.64
C ILE A 383 -4.64 13.98 13.94
N ARG A 384 -5.75 13.51 13.37
CA ARG A 384 -6.21 12.12 13.50
C ARG A 384 -5.92 11.34 12.24
N PHE A 385 -5.17 10.25 12.37
CA PHE A 385 -4.85 9.34 11.28
C PHE A 385 -5.77 8.13 11.31
N ARG A 386 -6.37 7.77 10.16
CA ARG A 386 -7.26 6.59 10.05
C ARG A 386 -7.06 5.86 8.73
N THR A 387 -6.97 4.53 8.81
CA THR A 387 -6.99 3.67 7.62
C THR A 387 -8.41 3.24 7.26
N TYR A 388 -8.80 3.46 6.00
CA TYR A 388 -10.13 3.15 5.51
C TYR A 388 -10.11 2.55 4.09
N SER A 389 -10.97 1.57 3.82
CA SER A 389 -11.19 0.99 2.49
C SER A 389 -12.64 1.21 2.02
N PRO A 390 -12.84 2.00 0.95
CA PRO A 390 -14.15 2.14 0.32
C PRO A 390 -14.58 0.89 -0.45
N TRP A 391 -13.64 0.02 -0.82
CA TRP A 391 -13.95 -1.26 -1.46
C TRP A 391 -14.61 -2.19 -0.45
N ALA A 392 -13.94 -2.47 0.65
CA ALA A 392 -14.45 -3.34 1.69
C ALA A 392 -15.77 -2.81 2.28
N ASP A 393 -15.92 -1.48 2.41
CA ASP A 393 -17.19 -0.91 2.91
C ASP A 393 -18.36 -1.10 1.96
N SER A 394 -18.11 -1.12 0.64
CA SER A 394 -19.16 -1.32 -0.35
C SER A 394 -19.69 -2.74 -0.45
N LEU A 395 -18.90 -3.73 -0.02
CA LEU A 395 -19.28 -5.13 -0.10
C LEU A 395 -20.43 -5.41 0.88
N SER A 396 -21.44 -6.16 0.42
CA SER A 396 -22.49 -6.69 1.29
C SER A 396 -21.91 -7.73 2.27
N GLU A 397 -22.64 -8.02 3.34
CA GLU A 397 -22.24 -9.03 4.33
C GLU A 397 -21.94 -10.41 3.69
N LYS A 398 -22.66 -10.76 2.61
CA LYS A 398 -22.47 -12.03 1.90
C LYS A 398 -21.23 -12.06 1.01
N GLU A 399 -20.74 -10.90 0.58
CA GLU A 399 -19.56 -10.76 -0.29
C GLU A 399 -18.27 -10.59 0.51
N ARG A 400 -18.37 -10.05 1.74
CA ARG A 400 -17.21 -9.83 2.61
C ARG A 400 -16.56 -11.14 3.02
N SER A 401 -15.24 -11.20 2.88
CA SER A 401 -14.39 -12.22 3.48
C SER A 401 -13.85 -11.77 4.84
N TYR A 402 -13.13 -12.67 5.51
CA TYR A 402 -12.39 -12.38 6.74
C TYR A 402 -11.47 -11.14 6.66
N PHE A 403 -10.96 -10.82 5.46
CA PHE A 403 -10.01 -9.73 5.23
C PHE A 403 -10.67 -8.44 4.75
N ASP A 404 -11.97 -8.47 4.46
CA ASP A 404 -12.72 -7.31 3.97
C ASP A 404 -13.17 -6.42 5.11
N SER A 405 -12.18 -5.79 5.75
CA SER A 405 -12.41 -4.77 6.74
C SER A 405 -12.45 -3.37 6.13
N PRO A 406 -13.54 -2.62 6.29
CA PRO A 406 -13.57 -1.20 5.94
C PRO A 406 -12.58 -0.36 6.77
N TYR A 407 -12.37 -0.72 8.03
CA TYR A 407 -11.51 0.03 8.96
C TYR A 407 -10.43 -0.87 9.53
N LEU A 408 -9.16 -0.49 9.40
CA LEU A 408 -8.11 -1.12 10.19
C LEU A 408 -7.99 -0.37 11.51
N THR A 409 -7.90 -1.08 12.63
CA THR A 409 -7.63 -0.51 13.96
C THR A 409 -6.30 -1.02 14.50
N GLY A 410 -5.86 -0.52 15.65
CA GLY A 410 -4.49 -0.68 16.15
C GLY A 410 -3.73 0.62 16.00
N ASP A 411 -2.75 0.85 16.86
CA ASP A 411 -2.03 2.12 16.96
C ASP A 411 -1.26 2.46 15.67
N GLU A 412 -0.96 1.47 14.84
CA GLU A 412 -0.36 1.64 13.52
C GLU A 412 -1.36 2.13 12.46
N HIS A 413 -2.65 1.86 12.64
CA HIS A 413 -3.73 2.13 11.68
C HIS A 413 -4.65 3.28 12.08
N GLN A 414 -4.77 3.54 13.39
CA GLN A 414 -5.56 4.62 13.95
C GLN A 414 -4.81 5.26 15.12
N PHE A 415 -4.40 6.50 14.96
CA PHE A 415 -3.69 7.25 16.01
C PHE A 415 -4.00 8.74 15.91
N THR A 416 -3.77 9.46 17.01
CA THR A 416 -3.95 10.92 17.07
C THR A 416 -2.66 11.55 17.54
N VAL A 417 -2.22 12.59 16.86
CA VAL A 417 -1.06 13.40 17.22
C VAL A 417 -1.56 14.74 17.75
N PRO A 418 -1.31 15.10 19.02
CA PRO A 418 -1.45 16.48 19.49
C PRO A 418 -0.57 17.41 18.65
N PHE A 419 -1.13 18.51 18.18
CA PHE A 419 -0.47 19.38 17.22
C PHE A 419 -1.03 20.81 17.31
N HIS A 420 -0.28 21.71 17.94
CA HIS A 420 -0.65 23.11 18.12
C HIS A 420 -0.37 23.90 16.83
N PHE A 421 -1.42 24.12 16.03
CA PHE A 421 -1.25 24.61 14.65
C PHE A 421 -0.63 26.00 14.58
N LYS A 422 -1.16 26.94 15.38
CA LYS A 422 -0.66 28.32 15.43
C LYS A 422 0.80 28.38 15.87
N GLU A 423 1.13 27.68 16.95
CA GLU A 423 2.52 27.61 17.44
C GLU A 423 3.46 26.98 16.41
N ARG A 424 2.95 26.04 15.59
CA ARG A 424 3.78 25.32 14.64
C ARG A 424 3.92 26.00 13.29
N PHE A 425 2.94 26.80 12.86
CA PHE A 425 2.85 27.35 11.51
C PHE A 425 2.92 28.88 11.45
N ASP A 426 2.62 29.60 12.53
CA ASP A 426 2.69 31.07 12.58
C ASP A 426 4.07 31.57 13.09
N LEU A 427 5.12 30.77 12.84
CA LEU A 427 6.50 30.99 13.30
C LEU A 427 7.27 32.07 12.53
#